data_AF-A0A7B3XLT0-F1
#
_entry.id   AF-A0A7B3XLT0-F1
#
_cell.length_a   1.000
_cell.length_b   1.000
_cell.length_c   1.000
_cell.angle_alpha   90.00
_cell.angle_beta   90.00
_cell.angle_gamma   90.00
#
_symmetry.space_group_name_H-M   'P 1'
#
loop_
_entity.id
_entity.type
_entity.pdbx_description
1 polymer ?
#
loop_
_entity_poly.entity_id
_entity_poly.type
_entity_poly.pdbx_seq_one_letter_code
_entity_poly.pdbx_strand_id
1 'polypeptide(L)'
;KLAFSGPRVSGHNEELDTSGGTGTAIVVQAAGKNVSFDGTEGDANTLKDGDNVLHYTAIVKKSSANNAQVTEGAFSAVATFNLSYQ
;
A
#
# COMPACT_ATOMS: atom_id res chain seq x y z
N LYS A 1 12.66 -9.50 4.67
CA LYS A 1 12.04 -8.67 3.61
C LYS A 1 10.52 -8.79 3.64
N LEU A 2 9.82 -7.74 3.20
CA LEU A 2 8.36 -7.70 3.09
C LEU A 2 7.93 -7.50 1.64
N ALA A 3 6.89 -8.21 1.23
CA ALA A 3 6.22 -8.01 -0.05
C ALA A 3 4.73 -7.78 0.19
N PHE A 4 4.21 -6.64 -0.26
CA PHE A 4 2.79 -6.31 -0.17
C PHE A 4 2.08 -6.62 -1.49
N SER A 5 0.86 -7.13 -1.41
CA SER A 5 0.02 -7.43 -2.57
C SER A 5 -1.42 -6.99 -2.35
N GLY A 6 -2.06 -6.50 -3.41
CA GLY A 6 -3.46 -6.10 -3.40
C GLY A 6 -3.94 -5.57 -4.75
N PRO A 7 -5.24 -5.24 -4.88
CA PRO A 7 -5.76 -4.51 -6.03
C PRO A 7 -5.05 -3.17 -6.18
N ARG A 8 -4.57 -2.82 -7.37
CA ARG A 8 -3.79 -1.60 -7.58
C ARG A 8 -4.36 -0.77 -8.71
N VAL A 9 -4.16 0.54 -8.60
CA VAL A 9 -4.51 1.46 -9.67
C VAL A 9 -3.62 1.14 -10.87
N SER A 10 -4.23 0.96 -12.06
CA SER A 10 -3.50 0.54 -13.26
C SER A 10 -2.38 1.52 -13.61
N GLY A 11 -1.14 1.03 -13.69
CA GLY A 11 0.05 1.85 -13.95
C GLY A 11 0.66 2.50 -12.70
N HIS A 12 0.08 2.30 -11.52
CA HIS A 12 0.52 2.90 -10.26
C HIS A 12 0.63 1.82 -9.17
N ASN A 13 1.75 1.07 -9.17
CA ASN A 13 1.92 -0.05 -8.24
C ASN A 13 1.94 0.35 -6.76
N GLU A 14 2.23 1.63 -6.46
CA GLU A 14 2.27 2.19 -5.11
C GLU A 14 0.91 2.72 -4.61
N GLU A 15 -0.15 2.55 -5.40
CA GLU A 15 -1.51 2.94 -5.06
C GLU A 15 -2.42 1.71 -4.94
N LEU A 16 -2.82 1.41 -3.71
CA LEU A 16 -3.82 0.39 -3.42
C LEU A 16 -5.19 0.93 -3.82
N ASP A 17 -5.82 0.24 -4.77
CA ASP A 17 -7.15 0.61 -5.25
C ASP A 17 -8.20 0.35 -4.17
N THR A 18 -9.20 1.23 -4.09
CA THR A 18 -10.25 1.13 -3.07
C THR A 18 -11.57 0.70 -3.69
N SER A 19 -12.28 -0.18 -3.00
CA SER A 19 -13.68 -0.48 -3.30
C SER A 19 -14.60 0.62 -2.77
N GLY A 20 -15.77 0.80 -3.38
CA GLY A 20 -16.77 1.81 -2.97
C GLY A 20 -17.05 2.88 -4.03
N GLY A 21 -16.25 2.97 -5.10
CA GLY A 21 -16.51 3.87 -6.23
C GLY A 21 -16.28 5.35 -5.91
N THR A 22 -15.50 5.65 -4.86
CA THR A 22 -15.19 7.00 -4.36
C THR A 22 -14.10 7.73 -5.15
N GLY A 23 -13.46 7.05 -6.11
CA GLY A 23 -12.32 7.59 -6.86
C GLY A 23 -11.07 7.86 -6.01
N THR A 24 -10.93 7.15 -4.89
CA THR A 24 -9.78 7.26 -3.97
C THR A 24 -8.83 6.07 -4.10
N ALA A 25 -7.59 6.27 -3.67
CA ALA A 25 -6.59 5.23 -3.50
C ALA A 25 -5.88 5.40 -2.15
N ILE A 26 -5.28 4.32 -1.65
CA ILE A 26 -4.46 4.33 -0.44
C ILE A 26 -2.98 4.20 -0.83
N VAL A 27 -2.13 5.05 -0.26
CA VAL A 27 -0.68 4.92 -0.31
C VAL A 27 -0.19 4.54 1.08
N VAL A 28 0.70 3.55 1.15
CA VAL A 28 1.36 3.14 2.38
C VAL A 28 2.84 3.52 2.28
N GLN A 29 3.39 4.10 3.35
CA GLN A 29 4.77 4.57 3.40
C GLN A 29 5.50 3.98 4.60
N ALA A 30 6.77 3.64 4.40
CA ALA A 30 7.72 3.31 5.45
C ALA A 30 9.08 3.90 5.14
N ALA A 31 9.77 4.41 6.17
CA ALA A 31 11.11 4.98 6.05
C ALA A 31 11.28 5.99 4.89
N GLY A 32 10.23 6.78 4.61
CA GLY A 32 10.23 7.79 3.53
C GLY A 32 10.04 7.24 2.11
N LYS A 33 9.75 5.95 1.95
CA LYS A 33 9.45 5.30 0.66
C LYS A 33 8.02 4.78 0.62
N ASN A 34 7.43 4.79 -0.56
CA ASN A 34 6.14 4.17 -0.81
C ASN A 34 6.27 2.65 -0.91
N VAL A 35 5.24 1.95 -0.48
CA VAL A 35 5.10 0.50 -0.61
C VAL A 35 4.45 0.18 -1.95
N SER A 36 5.03 -0.77 -2.69
CA SER A 36 4.41 -1.36 -3.88
C SER A 36 3.46 -2.50 -3.49
N PHE A 37 2.31 -2.59 -4.15
CA PHE A 37 1.28 -3.62 -3.96
C PHE A 37 1.25 -4.67 -5.08
N ASP A 38 2.32 -4.78 -5.86
CA ASP A 38 2.46 -5.75 -6.95
C ASP A 38 3.04 -7.11 -6.52
N GLY A 39 3.29 -7.29 -5.22
CA GLY A 39 3.88 -8.51 -4.66
C GLY A 39 5.40 -8.57 -4.74
N THR A 40 6.07 -7.50 -5.20
CA THR A 40 7.53 -7.43 -5.19
C THR A 40 8.08 -7.19 -3.79
N GLU A 41 9.25 -7.75 -3.50
CA GLU A 41 9.93 -7.51 -2.22
C GLU A 41 10.42 -6.06 -2.15
N GLY A 42 10.06 -5.37 -1.07
CA GLY A 42 10.65 -4.09 -0.73
C GLY A 42 12.05 -4.23 -0.12
N ASP A 43 12.56 -3.11 0.39
CA ASP A 43 13.86 -3.06 1.05
C ASP A 43 13.93 -4.00 2.28
N ALA A 44 15.14 -4.46 2.59
CA ALA A 44 15.39 -5.23 3.79
C ALA A 44 15.21 -4.35 5.04
N ASN A 45 14.46 -4.85 6.01
CA ASN A 45 14.37 -4.24 7.33
C ASN A 45 15.39 -4.92 8.25
N THR A 46 16.23 -4.14 8.92
CA THR A 46 17.14 -4.67 9.94
C THR A 46 16.31 -4.98 11.19
N LEU A 47 16.32 -6.24 11.61
CA LEU A 47 15.67 -6.69 12.84
C LEU A 47 16.72 -6.82 13.94
N LYS A 48 16.36 -6.47 15.17
CA LYS A 48 17.17 -6.68 16.38
C LYS A 48 16.77 -7.97 17.07
N ASP A 49 17.63 -8.47 17.95
CA ASP A 49 17.28 -9.58 18.83
C ASP A 49 16.07 -9.21 19.72
N GLY A 50 15.14 -10.16 19.87
CA GLY A 50 13.89 -9.97 20.60
C GLY A 50 12.77 -9.37 19.73
N ASP A 51 11.92 -8.55 20.35
CA ASP A 51 10.71 -8.03 19.70
C ASP A 51 11.02 -6.90 18.72
N ASN A 52 10.39 -6.98 17.55
CA ASN A 52 10.48 -5.99 16.49
C ASN A 52 9.08 -5.48 16.11
N VAL A 53 8.97 -4.17 15.91
CA VAL A 53 7.76 -3.51 15.40
C VAL A 53 8.14 -2.74 14.16
N LEU A 54 7.42 -2.98 13.05
CA LEU A 54 7.60 -2.27 11.80
C LEU A 54 6.55 -1.17 11.68
N HIS A 55 7.00 0.06 11.47
CA HIS A 55 6.13 1.24 11.44
C HIS A 55 5.82 1.67 10.01
N TYR A 56 4.53 1.83 9.72
CA TYR A 56 4.00 2.28 8.44
C TYR A 56 3.00 3.41 8.65
N THR A 57 2.87 4.29 7.67
CA THR A 57 1.81 5.31 7.60
C THR A 57 0.94 5.02 6.39
N ALA A 58 -0.38 5.11 6.54
CA ALA A 58 -1.33 4.97 5.44
C ALA A 58 -2.04 6.30 5.19
N ILE A 59 -2.14 6.71 3.92
CA ILE A 59 -2.74 7.98 3.50
C ILE A 59 -3.74 7.68 2.39
N VAL A 60 -4.92 8.30 2.47
CA VAL A 60 -5.91 8.28 1.40
C VAL A 60 -5.71 9.51 0.53
N LYS A 61 -5.72 9.31 -0.80
CA LYS A 61 -5.66 10.39 -1.79
C LYS A 61 -6.66 10.12 -2.91
N LYS A 62 -6.91 11.14 -3.73
CA LYS A 62 -7.54 10.93 -5.04
C LYS A 62 -6.71 9.93 -5.85
N SER A 63 -7.36 8.94 -6.46
CA SER A 63 -6.71 7.94 -7.30
C SER A 63 -6.02 8.60 -8.50
N SER A 64 -4.86 8.05 -8.91
CA SER A 64 -4.17 8.50 -10.12
C SER A 64 -4.72 7.86 -11.40
N ALA A 65 -5.77 7.04 -11.33
CA ALA A 65 -6.45 6.51 -12.51
C ALA A 65 -6.89 7.64 -13.46
N ASN A 66 -6.86 7.37 -14.76
CA ASN A 66 -7.35 8.31 -15.77
C ASN A 66 -8.80 8.71 -15.47
N ASN A 67 -9.06 10.02 -15.45
CA ASN A 67 -10.37 10.61 -15.14
C ASN A 67 -10.92 10.29 -13.75
N ALA A 68 -10.09 9.93 -12.78
CA ALA A 68 -10.53 9.79 -11.40
C ALA A 68 -11.23 11.07 -10.92
N GLN A 69 -12.36 10.91 -10.25
CA GLN A 69 -13.09 11.98 -9.59
C GLN A 69 -13.44 11.50 -8.18
N VAL A 70 -13.19 12.35 -7.18
CA VAL A 70 -13.61 12.04 -5.81
C VAL A 70 -15.12 12.19 -5.73
N THR A 71 -15.80 11.15 -5.27
CA THR A 71 -17.25 11.11 -5.07
C THR A 71 -17.55 10.76 -3.61
N GLU A 72 -18.69 11.24 -3.11
CA GLU A 72 -19.12 10.95 -1.74
C GLU A 72 -19.48 9.47 -1.59
N GLY A 73 -19.02 8.85 -0.49
CA GLY A 73 -19.28 7.46 -0.19
C GLY A 73 -18.26 6.86 0.78
N ALA A 74 -18.57 5.67 1.28
CA ALA A 74 -17.60 4.88 2.03
C ALA A 74 -16.62 4.17 1.07
N PHE A 75 -15.37 3.99 1.52
CA PHE A 75 -14.38 3.19 0.80
C PHE A 75 -13.83 2.07 1.70
N SER A 76 -13.33 1.00 1.09
CA SER A 76 -12.67 -0.11 1.78
C SER A 76 -11.58 -0.73 0.91
N ALA A 77 -10.50 -1.23 1.51
CA ALA A 77 -9.45 -1.95 0.81
C ALA A 77 -8.80 -3.00 1.71
N VAL A 78 -8.24 -4.04 1.09
CA VAL A 78 -7.50 -5.10 1.76
C VAL A 78 -6.19 -5.32 1.00
N ALA A 79 -5.08 -5.32 1.73
CA ALA A 79 -3.77 -5.72 1.24
C ALA A 79 -3.24 -6.89 2.07
N THR A 80 -2.51 -7.80 1.43
CA THR A 80 -1.79 -8.89 2.08
C THR A 80 -0.30 -8.52 2.14
N PHE A 81 0.41 -8.93 3.19
CA PHE A 81 1.86 -8.84 3.22
C PHE A 81 2.46 -10.20 3.56
N ASN A 82 3.58 -10.53 2.92
CA ASN A 82 4.38 -11.71 3.22
C ASN A 82 5.71 -11.27 3.82
N LEU A 83 6.09 -11.87 4.95
CA LEU A 83 7.36 -11.64 5.62
C LEU A 83 8.29 -12.84 5.42
N SER A 84 9.41 -12.61 4.73
CA SER A 84 10.46 -13.61 4.50
C SER A 84 11.72 -13.23 5.26
N TYR A 85 12.19 -14.09 6.15
CA TYR A 85 13.46 -13.91 6.85
C TYR A 85 14.63 -14.23 5.92
N GLN A 86 15.78 -13.59 6.15
CA GLN A 86 17.04 -13.86 5.47
C GLN A 86 17.94 -14.65 6.39
#